data_AF-A0A238WB04-F1
#
_entry.id   AF-A0A238WB04-F1
#
_cell.length_a   1.000
_cell.length_b   1.000
_cell.length_c   1.000
_cell.angle_alpha   90.00
_cell.angle_beta   90.00
_cell.angle_gamma   90.00
#
_symmetry.space_group_name_H-M   'P 1'
#
loop_
_entity.id
_entity.type
_entity.pdbx_description
1 polymer ?
#
loop_
_entity_poly.entity_id
_entity_poly.type
_entity_poly.pdbx_seq_one_letter_code
_entity_poly.pdbx_strand_id
1 'polypeptide(L)' 'MEYKVVPLFRSASPDKELQTIINQNVIDGWEYKNHQYSDKLTPGKEGCFGIGATPDTVTHVGLVVFEKK' A
#
# COMPACT_ATOMS: atom_id res chain seq x y z
N MET A 1 -5.43 -22.08 11.58
CA MET A 1 -5.34 -20.61 11.52
C MET A 1 -5.26 -20.24 10.05
N GLU A 2 -6.27 -19.52 9.56
CA GLU A 2 -6.35 -19.10 8.15
C GLU A 2 -6.11 -17.59 8.09
N TYR A 3 -5.20 -17.17 7.20
CA TYR A 3 -4.83 -15.78 7.03
C TYR A 3 -5.20 -15.29 5.63
N LYS A 4 -5.58 -14.03 5.55
CA LYS A 4 -5.82 -13.32 4.29
C LYS A 4 -5.00 -12.04 4.27
N VAL A 5 -4.40 -11.77 3.12
CA VAL A 5 -3.66 -10.54 2.85
C VAL A 5 -4.35 -9.79 1.73
N VAL A 6 -4.66 -8.52 1.96
CA VAL A 6 -5.29 -7.63 0.99
C VAL A 6 -4.34 -6.48 0.69
N PRO A 7 -4.14 -6.10 -0.58
CA PRO A 7 -3.31 -4.94 -0.91
C PRO A 7 -3.88 -3.66 -0.29
N LEU A 8 -3.00 -2.82 0.24
CA LEU A 8 -3.30 -1.45 0.63
C LEU A 8 -2.65 -0.53 -0.41
N PHE A 9 -3.47 0.13 -1.23
CA PHE A 9 -2.97 1.04 -2.25
C PHE A 9 -2.71 2.43 -1.68
N ARG A 10 -1.81 3.16 -2.32
CA ARG A 10 -1.56 4.55 -2.00
C ARG A 10 -2.82 5.37 -2.30
N SER A 11 -3.28 6.10 -1.30
CA SER A 11 -4.49 6.92 -1.35
C SER A 11 -4.21 8.29 -0.76
N ALA A 12 -5.00 9.30 -1.15
CA ALA A 12 -4.95 10.63 -0.55
C ALA A 12 -5.50 10.64 0.90
N SER A 13 -6.23 9.61 1.30
CA SER A 13 -6.78 9.42 2.65
C SER A 13 -6.56 7.97 3.11
N PRO A 14 -5.32 7.59 3.44
CA PRO A 14 -4.95 6.20 3.73
C PRO A 14 -5.69 5.62 4.95
N ASP A 15 -6.08 6.47 5.91
CA ASP A 15 -6.91 6.13 7.06
C ASP A 15 -8.31 5.65 6.63
N LYS A 16 -8.96 6.37 5.71
CA LYS A 16 -10.28 6.02 5.19
C LYS A 16 -10.24 4.78 4.31
N GLU A 17 -9.19 4.66 3.49
CA GLU A 17 -8.95 3.50 2.65
C GLU A 17 -8.80 2.23 3.50
N LEU A 18 -7.94 2.28 4.53
CA LEU A 18 -7.73 1.18 5.46
C LEU A 18 -9.02 0.80 6.19
N GLN A 19 -9.76 1.79 6.71
CA GLN A 19 -11.03 1.53 7.40
C GLN A 19 -12.06 0.88 6.47
N THR A 20 -12.10 1.28 5.19
CA THR A 20 -12.99 0.68 4.19
C THR A 20 -12.63 -0.78 3.95
N ILE A 21 -11.33 -1.09 3.77
CA ILE A 21 -10.85 -2.47 3.64
C ILE A 21 -11.20 -3.29 4.88
N ILE A 22 -10.99 -2.76 6.09
CA ILE A 22 -11.35 -3.47 7.33
C ILE A 22 -12.85 -3.76 7.36
N ASN A 23 -13.71 -2.78 7.11
CA ASN A 23 -15.16 -2.93 7.16
C ASN A 23 -15.67 -3.98 6.17
N GLN A 24 -15.15 -3.97 4.94
CA GLN A 24 -15.52 -4.95 3.91
C GLN A 24 -15.17 -6.38 4.33
N ASN A 25 -14.01 -6.58 4.95
CA ASN A 25 -13.54 -7.92 5.31
C ASN A 25 -14.12 -8.44 6.63
N VAL A 26 -14.49 -7.56 7.56
CA VAL A 26 -15.14 -7.96 8.83
C VAL A 26 -16.52 -8.56 8.60
N ILE A 27 -17.26 -8.10 7.58
CA ILE A 27 -18.56 -8.67 7.18
C ILE A 27 -18.41 -10.16 6.79
N ASP A 28 -17.29 -10.53 6.18
CA ASP A 28 -16.97 -11.90 5.76
C ASP A 28 -16.38 -12.78 6.89
N GLY A 29 -16.47 -12.32 8.13
CA GLY A 29 -15.98 -13.04 9.31
C GLY A 29 -14.46 -13.02 9.48
N TRP A 30 -13.79 -12.00 8.95
CA TRP A 30 -12.35 -11.81 9.16
C TRP A 30 -12.08 -10.81 10.28
N GLU A 31 -11.00 -11.02 11.02
CA GLU A 31 -10.50 -10.12 12.05
C GLU A 31 -9.25 -9.40 11.57
N TYR A 32 -9.22 -8.08 11.69
CA TYR A 32 -8.04 -7.28 11.38
C TYR A 32 -6.93 -7.57 12.39
N LYS A 33 -5.70 -7.79 11.90
CA LYS A 33 -4.52 -8.01 12.76
C LYS A 33 -3.45 -6.94 12.59
N ASN A 34 -3.12 -6.59 11.35
CA ASN A 34 -2.04 -5.62 11.08
C ASN A 34 -2.18 -5.00 9.69
N HIS A 35 -1.48 -3.89 9.45
CA HIS A 35 -1.18 -3.39 8.12
C HIS A 35 0.28 -2.93 8.07
N GLN A 36 0.90 -3.02 6.89
CA GLN A 36 2.25 -2.52 6.66
C GLN A 36 2.26 -1.74 5.35
N TYR A 37 3.11 -0.72 5.29
CA TYR A 37 3.39 0.00 4.05
C TYR A 37 4.88 0.29 3.93
N SER A 38 5.36 0.37 2.70
CA SER A 38 6.72 0.76 2.36
C SER A 38 6.70 1.56 1.07
N ASP A 39 7.34 2.72 1.10
CA ASP A 39 7.59 3.54 -0.08
C ASP A 39 9.06 3.42 -0.45
N LYS A 40 9.32 3.14 -1.73
CA LYS A 40 10.67 3.12 -2.29
C LYS A 40 10.81 4.20 -3.35
N LEU A 41 11.65 5.20 -3.06
CA LEU A 41 12.10 6.18 -4.04
C LEU A 41 13.19 5.56 -4.91
N THR A 42 13.00 5.62 -6.21
CA THR A 42 14.05 5.37 -7.21
C THR A 42 14.39 6.72 -7.82
N PRO A 43 15.57 7.30 -7.48
CA PRO A 43 15.99 8.57 -8.03
C PRO A 43 16.05 8.52 -9.55
N GLY A 44 15.64 9.62 -10.15
CA GLY A 44 15.78 9.88 -11.56
C GLY A 44 17.23 10.16 -11.95
N LYS A 45 17.39 10.68 -13.16
CA LYS A 45 18.69 11.09 -13.70
C LYS A 45 18.57 12.55 -14.12
N GLU A 46 19.60 13.34 -13.87
CA GLU A 46 19.60 14.76 -14.28
C GLU A 46 19.94 14.95 -15.77
N GLY A 47 20.52 13.94 -16.42
CA GLY A 47 20.97 14.04 -17.81
C GLY A 47 22.17 14.98 -18.00
N CYS A 48 22.48 15.33 -19.25
CA CYS A 48 23.51 16.33 -19.57
C CYS A 48 22.82 17.64 -19.96
N PHE A 49 22.94 18.68 -19.12
CA PHE A 49 22.17 19.93 -19.25
C PHE A 49 20.65 19.70 -19.37
N GLY A 50 20.10 18.69 -18.68
CA GLY A 50 18.68 18.34 -18.73
C GLY A 50 18.26 17.45 -19.91
N ILE A 51 19.12 17.25 -20.91
CA ILE A 51 18.83 16.30 -22.00
C ILE A 51 18.98 14.87 -21.48
N GLY A 52 17.91 14.08 -21.61
CA GLY A 52 17.84 12.72 -21.08
C GLY A 52 17.53 12.64 -19.58
N ALA A 53 17.08 13.74 -18.97
CA ALA A 53 16.62 13.72 -17.60
C ALA A 53 15.38 12.81 -17.44
N THR A 54 15.35 12.03 -16.36
CA THR A 54 14.20 11.20 -16.00
C THR A 54 13.72 11.60 -14.60
N PRO A 55 12.41 11.68 -14.34
CA PRO A 55 11.90 12.01 -13.02
C PRO A 55 12.18 10.89 -12.02
N ASP A 56 12.13 11.25 -10.74
CA ASP A 56 12.05 10.29 -9.66
C ASP A 56 10.79 9.44 -9.80
N THR A 57 10.88 8.17 -9.39
CA THR A 57 9.72 7.27 -9.32
C THR A 57 9.55 6.75 -7.90
N VAL A 58 8.32 6.70 -7.41
CA VAL A 58 7.99 6.15 -6.09
C VAL A 58 7.17 4.89 -6.30
N THR A 59 7.66 3.77 -5.79
CA THR A 59 6.92 2.51 -5.74
C THR A 59 6.35 2.33 -4.34
N HIS A 60 5.04 2.15 -4.25
CA HIS A 60 4.34 1.89 -3.00
C HIS A 60 4.01 0.39 -2.89
N VAL A 61 4.30 -0.20 -1.73
CA VAL A 61 3.87 -1.55 -1.39
C VAL A 61 3.14 -1.48 -0.04
N GLY A 62 1.85 -1.76 -0.04
CA GLY A 62 1.03 -1.79 1.16
C GLY A 62 0.23 -3.10 1.26
N LEU A 63 0.05 -3.58 2.48
CA LEU A 63 -0.69 -4.80 2.79
C LEU A 63 -1.48 -4.68 4.08
N VAL A 64 -2.65 -5.32 4.12
CA VAL A 64 -3.50 -5.47 5.31
C VAL A 64 -3.66 -6.97 5.58
N VAL A 65 -3.39 -7.38 6.81
CA VAL A 65 -3.41 -8.77 7.26
C VAL A 65 -4.66 -9.00 8.11
N PHE A 66 -5.38 -10.05 7.75
CA PHE A 66 -6.56 -10.55 8.43
C PHE A 66 -6.37 -12.00 8.86
N GLU A 67 -7.04 -12.38 9.94
CA GLU A 67 -7.16 -13.76 10.41
C GLU A 67 -8.63 -14.17 10.41
N LYS A 68 -8.93 -15.44 10.07
CA LYS A 68 -10.30 -15.95 10.11
C LYS A 68 -10.77 -16.08 11.57
N LYS A 69 -11.94 -15.52 11.88
CA LYS A 69 -12.59 -15.70 13.18
C LYS A 69 -13.05 -17.13 13.39
#